data_AF-A0A1U6GPS8-F1
#
_entry.id   AF-A0A1U6GPS8-F1
#
_cell.length_a   1.000
_cell.length_b   1.000
_cell.length_c   1.000
_cell.angle_alpha   90.00
_cell.angle_beta   90.00
_cell.angle_gamma   90.00
#
_symmetry.space_group_name_H-M   'P 1'
#
loop_
_entity.id
_entity.type
_entity.pdbx_description
1 polymer ?
#
loop_
_entity_poly.entity_id
_entity_poly.type
_entity_poly.pdbx_seq_one_letter_code
_entity_poly.pdbx_strand_id
1 'polypeptide(L)'
;MLAVIIVIIIIWMVMWGFYKFMYPRAPKSMMPKKGDVITLRQCDFCGNSLAEYRGVLETNPSLAVDSESISNNSNVEDNKALFFCNYEHQADFHAGKTYQ
;
A
#
# COMPACT_ATOMS: atom_id res chain seq x y z
N MET A 1 36.90 32.50 15.63
CA MET A 1 35.47 32.40 15.98
C MET A 1 34.56 32.63 14.77
N LEU A 2 34.61 33.81 14.13
CA LEU A 2 33.71 34.17 13.02
C LEU A 2 33.86 33.27 11.76
N ALA A 3 35.10 32.93 11.38
CA ALA A 3 35.36 32.02 10.26
C ALA A 3 34.78 30.60 10.47
N VAL A 4 34.81 30.09 11.70
CA VAL A 4 34.24 28.78 12.05
C VAL A 4 32.72 28.80 11.91
N ILE A 5 32.08 29.90 12.33
CA ILE A 5 30.62 30.09 12.22
C ILE A 5 30.20 30.13 10.74
N ILE A 6 30.95 30.84 9.88
CA ILE A 6 30.66 30.91 8.44
C ILE A 6 30.74 29.52 7.80
N VAL A 7 31.77 28.74 8.13
CA VAL A 7 31.94 27.37 7.59
C VAL A 7 30.77 26.47 7.99
N ILE A 8 30.30 26.54 9.24
CA ILE A 8 29.15 25.76 9.71
C ILE A 8 27.87 26.12 8.92
N ILE A 9 27.64 27.41 8.65
CA ILE A 9 26.46 27.86 7.89
C ILE A 9 26.53 27.39 6.43
N ILE A 10 27.72 27.44 5.80
CA ILE A 10 27.92 26.94 4.44
C ILE A 10 27.64 25.44 4.38
N ILE A 11 28.19 24.65 5.31
CA ILE A 11 27.95 23.21 5.36
C ILE A 11 26.45 22.93 5.53
N TRP A 12 25.75 23.66 6.41
CA TRP A 12 24.32 23.48 6.62
C TRP A 12 23.49 23.77 5.36
N MET A 13 23.77 24.88 4.67
CA MET A 13 23.11 25.22 3.40
C MET A 13 23.40 24.19 2.30
N VAL A 14 24.65 23.76 2.17
CA VAL A 14 25.07 22.76 1.20
C VAL A 14 24.38 21.43 1.46
N MET A 15 24.42 20.93 2.71
CA MET A 15 23.72 19.71 3.09
C MET A 15 22.23 19.82 2.79
N TRP A 16 21.56 20.91 3.19
CA TRP A 16 20.14 21.09 2.91
C TRP A 16 19.81 21.06 1.41
N GLY A 17 20.61 21.74 0.58
CA GLY A 17 20.46 21.73 -0.88
C GLY A 17 20.65 20.34 -1.48
N PHE A 18 21.71 19.63 -1.08
CA PHE A 18 21.98 18.26 -1.54
C PHE A 18 20.89 17.29 -1.10
N TYR A 19 20.42 17.35 0.15
CA TYR A 19 19.32 16.52 0.61
C TYR A 19 18.05 16.76 -0.20
N LYS A 20 17.75 18.01 -0.53
CA LYS A 20 16.58 18.35 -1.35
C LYS A 20 16.69 17.85 -2.79
N PHE A 21 17.89 17.86 -3.36
CA PHE A 21 18.16 17.44 -4.73
C PHE A 21 18.25 15.93 -4.89
N MET A 22 19.00 15.25 -4.00
CA MET A 22 19.24 13.80 -4.07
C MET A 22 18.02 12.98 -3.62
N TYR A 23 17.23 13.51 -2.68
CA TYR A 23 16.02 12.85 -2.18
C TYR A 23 14.80 13.71 -2.52
N PRO A 24 14.47 13.85 -3.83
CA PRO A 24 13.25 14.51 -4.22
C PRO A 24 12.07 13.77 -3.59
N ARG A 25 11.08 14.51 -3.11
CA ARG A 25 9.87 13.90 -2.55
C ARG A 25 9.26 12.96 -3.60
N ALA A 26 8.73 11.83 -3.14
CA ALA A 26 8.09 10.84 -4.02
C ALA A 26 7.08 11.52 -4.96
N PRO A 27 7.00 11.10 -6.23
CA PRO A 27 6.14 11.73 -7.21
C PRO A 27 4.68 11.64 -6.77
N LYS A 28 3.92 12.72 -6.99
CA LYS A 28 2.51 12.81 -6.58
C LYS A 28 1.61 11.76 -7.24
N SER A 29 2.05 11.13 -8.33
CA SER A 29 1.36 10.00 -8.96
C SER A 29 1.22 8.79 -8.05
N MET A 30 2.11 8.65 -7.07
CA MET A 30 2.00 7.62 -6.06
C MET A 30 1.06 8.04 -4.94
N MET A 31 0.70 9.30 -4.73
CA MET A 31 -0.20 9.64 -3.61
C MET A 31 -1.63 9.16 -3.89
N PRO A 32 -2.42 8.83 -2.85
CA PRO A 32 -3.83 8.48 -3.03
C PRO A 32 -4.57 9.64 -3.70
N LYS A 33 -5.32 9.32 -4.75
CA LYS A 33 -6.16 10.26 -5.48
C LYS A 33 -7.51 10.41 -4.78
N LYS A 34 -8.25 11.45 -5.13
CA LYS A 34 -9.61 11.65 -4.60
C LYS A 34 -10.50 10.49 -5.08
N GLY A 35 -11.03 9.72 -4.13
CA GLY A 35 -11.83 8.51 -4.41
C GLY A 35 -11.12 7.19 -4.09
N ASP A 36 -9.81 7.23 -3.83
CA ASP A 36 -9.07 6.04 -3.43
C ASP A 36 -9.41 5.63 -1.99
N VAL A 37 -9.59 4.33 -1.78
CA VAL A 37 -9.82 3.77 -0.45
C VAL A 37 -8.48 3.69 0.29
N ILE A 38 -8.34 4.48 1.35
CA ILE A 38 -7.13 4.56 2.18
C ILE A 38 -7.14 3.60 3.38
N THR A 39 -8.15 2.73 3.48
CA THR A 39 -8.25 1.76 4.57
C THR A 39 -7.10 0.76 4.48
N LEU A 40 -6.58 0.35 5.63
CA LEU A 40 -5.59 -0.71 5.70
C LEU A 40 -6.30 -2.06 5.54
N ARG A 41 -5.75 -2.92 4.68
CA ARG A 41 -6.07 -4.34 4.60
C ARG A 41 -4.79 -5.17 4.77
N GLN A 42 -4.93 -6.38 5.29
CA GLN A 42 -3.84 -7.35 5.33
C GLN A 42 -3.79 -8.12 4.03
N CYS A 43 -2.57 -8.32 3.51
CA CYS A 43 -2.35 -9.17 2.36
C CYS A 43 -2.63 -10.63 2.71
N ASP A 44 -3.46 -11.32 1.93
CA ASP A 44 -3.81 -12.74 2.16
C ASP A 44 -2.63 -13.70 1.88
N PHE A 45 -1.55 -13.22 1.23
CA PHE A 45 -0.32 -14.00 1.00
C PHE A 45 0.74 -13.79 2.08
N CYS A 46 1.14 -12.53 2.34
CA CYS A 46 2.27 -12.22 3.24
C CYS A 46 1.87 -11.67 4.61
N GLY A 47 0.58 -11.41 4.85
CA GLY A 47 0.08 -10.87 6.12
C GLY A 47 0.39 -9.39 6.38
N ASN A 48 1.21 -8.74 5.54
CA ASN A 48 1.56 -7.32 5.73
C ASN A 48 0.35 -6.41 5.49
N SER A 49 0.24 -5.33 6.26
CA SER A 49 -0.83 -4.34 6.10
C SER A 49 -0.46 -3.29 5.05
N LEU A 50 -1.29 -3.15 4.01
CA LEU A 50 -1.18 -2.07 3.04
C LEU A 50 -2.52 -1.36 2.88
N ALA A 51 -2.45 -0.08 2.51
CA ALA A 51 -3.64 0.66 2.12
C ALA A 51 -4.20 0.09 0.80
N GLU A 52 -5.53 -0.02 0.71
CA GLU A 52 -6.20 -0.69 -0.40
C GLU A 52 -5.80 -0.14 -1.78
N TYR A 53 -5.66 1.18 -1.90
CA TYR A 53 -5.23 1.85 -3.14
C TYR A 53 -3.82 1.46 -3.65
N ARG A 54 -3.02 0.77 -2.84
CA ARG A 54 -1.68 0.29 -3.19
C ARG A 54 -1.64 -1.15 -3.67
N GLY A 55 -2.64 -1.93 -3.30
CA GLY A 55 -2.66 -3.36 -3.54
C GLY A 55 -3.57 -3.75 -4.70
N VAL A 56 -3.61 -5.06 -4.95
CA VAL A 56 -4.49 -5.69 -5.91
C VAL A 56 -5.67 -6.27 -5.13
N LEU A 57 -6.88 -5.84 -5.48
CA LEU A 57 -8.12 -6.35 -4.91
C LEU A 57 -8.77 -7.32 -5.91
N GLU A 58 -9.00 -8.56 -5.50
CA GLU A 58 -9.80 -9.51 -6.28
C GLU A 58 -11.21 -9.60 -5.69
N THR A 59 -12.19 -9.10 -6.44
CA THR A 59 -13.62 -9.30 -6.16
C THR A 59 -14.15 -10.32 -7.16
N ASN A 60 -14.49 -11.55 -6.72
CA ASN A 60 -15.08 -12.54 -7.61
C ASN A 60 -16.48 -12.09 -8.07
N PRO A 61 -16.73 -11.93 -9.39
CA PRO A 61 -18.02 -11.44 -9.90
C PRO A 61 -19.18 -12.43 -9.75
N SER A 62 -18.91 -13.71 -9.44
CA SER A 62 -19.95 -14.73 -9.21
C SER A 62 -20.76 -14.52 -7.91
N LEU A 63 -20.39 -13.53 -7.10
CA LEU A 63 -21.02 -13.21 -5.81
C LEU A 63 -21.80 -11.88 -5.81
N ALA A 64 -21.82 -11.16 -6.94
CA ALA A 64 -22.45 -9.84 -7.04
C ALA A 64 -23.91 -9.86 -7.54
N VAL A 65 -24.50 -11.03 -7.79
CA VAL A 65 -25.84 -11.15 -8.42
C VAL A 65 -26.99 -11.28 -7.42
N ASP A 66 -26.79 -11.82 -6.21
CA ASP A 66 -27.91 -12.12 -5.29
C ASP A 66 -27.73 -11.45 -3.92
N SER A 67 -27.67 -10.11 -3.88
CA SER A 67 -27.80 -9.35 -2.62
C SER A 67 -29.27 -9.11 -2.26
N GLU A 68 -30.13 -10.11 -2.41
CA GLU A 68 -31.50 -10.08 -1.91
C GLU A 68 -31.96 -11.53 -1.71
N SER A 69 -31.49 -12.19 -0.65
CA SER A 69 -32.33 -13.01 0.24
C SER A 69 -31.51 -13.87 1.23
N ILE A 70 -32.04 -13.91 2.44
CA ILE A 70 -31.88 -14.94 3.49
C ILE A 70 -30.66 -14.85 4.41
N SER A 71 -30.92 -14.16 5.52
CA SER A 71 -30.48 -14.47 6.87
C SER A 71 -30.76 -15.93 7.29
N ASN A 72 -29.75 -16.62 7.85
CA ASN A 72 -29.77 -17.42 9.10
C ASN A 72 -28.89 -18.69 9.00
N ASN A 73 -28.00 -18.85 10.00
CA ASN A 73 -27.03 -19.93 10.29
C ASN A 73 -25.59 -19.83 9.75
N SER A 74 -24.68 -19.57 10.70
CA SER A 74 -23.27 -19.98 10.84
C SER A 74 -22.34 -20.02 9.62
N ASN A 75 -21.28 -19.19 9.70
CA ASN A 75 -20.11 -19.04 8.84
C ASN A 75 -20.34 -18.39 7.47
N VAL A 76 -20.52 -17.08 7.53
CA VAL A 76 -20.40 -16.18 6.39
C VAL A 76 -18.91 -15.92 6.11
N GLU A 77 -18.25 -16.79 5.35
CA GLU A 77 -16.88 -16.52 4.86
C GLU A 77 -16.76 -16.34 3.34
N ASP A 78 -17.85 -16.50 2.58
CA ASP A 78 -17.76 -16.55 1.11
C ASP A 78 -18.21 -15.26 0.42
N ASN A 79 -17.76 -14.12 0.93
CA ASN A 79 -17.71 -12.84 0.21
C ASN A 79 -16.39 -12.08 0.50
N LYS A 80 -15.34 -12.81 0.86
CA LYS A 80 -14.06 -12.21 1.23
C LYS A 80 -13.30 -11.81 -0.04
N ALA A 81 -13.36 -10.54 -0.41
CA ALA A 81 -12.49 -9.98 -1.44
C ALA A 81 -11.03 -10.19 -1.00
N LEU A 82 -10.25 -10.91 -1.82
CA LEU A 82 -8.84 -11.18 -1.56
C LEU A 82 -8.03 -9.91 -1.84
N PHE A 83 -7.02 -9.66 -1.01
CA PHE A 83 -6.16 -8.49 -1.12
C PHE A 83 -4.68 -8.89 -1.16
N PHE A 84 -3.95 -8.33 -2.12
CA PHE A 84 -2.54 -8.61 -2.33
C PHE A 84 -1.70 -7.33 -2.42
N CYS A 85 -0.46 -7.35 -1.93
CA CYS A 85 0.44 -6.20 -2.00
C CYS A 85 0.79 -5.79 -3.44
N ASN A 86 0.90 -6.77 -4.34
CA ASN A 86 1.23 -6.63 -5.75
C ASN A 86 0.76 -7.88 -6.53
N TYR A 87 0.94 -7.85 -7.86
CA TYR A 87 0.60 -8.98 -8.74
C TYR A 87 1.47 -10.24 -8.49
N GLU A 88 2.70 -10.08 -8.01
CA GLU A 88 3.57 -11.21 -7.68
C GLU A 88 3.00 -12.01 -6.49
N HIS A 89 2.58 -11.34 -5.42
CA HIS A 89 1.98 -11.98 -4.25
C HIS A 89 0.64 -12.66 -4.59
N GLN A 90 -0.13 -12.06 -5.50
CA GLN A 90 -1.35 -12.67 -6.04
C GLN A 90 -1.02 -13.95 -6.82
N ALA A 91 -0.06 -13.90 -7.75
CA ALA A 91 0.36 -15.04 -8.54
C ALA A 91 0.94 -16.17 -7.67
N ASP A 92 1.75 -15.82 -6.67
CA ASP A 92 2.36 -16.77 -5.74
C ASP A 92 1.33 -17.44 -4.83
N PHE A 93 0.32 -16.69 -4.39
CA PHE A 93 -0.83 -17.22 -3.65
C PHE A 93 -1.61 -18.24 -4.49
N HIS A 94 -1.96 -17.89 -5.74
CA HIS A 94 -2.65 -18.79 -6.66
C HIS A 94 -1.79 -19.98 -7.10
N ALA A 95 -0.46 -19.83 -7.09
CA ALA A 95 0.48 -20.93 -7.33
C ALA A 95 0.66 -21.85 -6.10
N GLY A 96 -0.03 -21.59 -4.98
CA GLY A 96 0.05 -22.38 -3.76
C GLY A 96 1.40 -22.27 -3.03
N LYS A 97 2.17 -21.21 -3.29
CA LYS A 97 3.40 -20.95 -2.56
C LYS A 97 3.08 -20.48 -1.14
N THR A 98 4.06 -20.57 -0.25
CA THR A 98 3.98 -20.01 1.10
C THR A 98 4.97 -18.86 1.21
N TYR A 99 4.55 -17.81 1.91
CA TYR A 99 5.42 -16.69 2.23
C TYR A 99 6.40 -17.13 3.33
N GLN A 100 7.72 -16.93 3.12
CA GLN A 100 8.80 -17.27 4.06
C GLN A 100 9.36 -16.03 4.74
#